data_AF-A0A7W5GX01-F1
#
_entry.id   AF-A0A7W5GX01-F1
#
_cell.length_a   1.000
_cell.length_b   1.000
_cell.length_c   1.000
_cell.angle_alpha   90.00
_cell.angle_beta   90.00
_cell.angle_gamma   90.00
#
_symmetry.space_group_name_H-M   'P 1'
#
loop_
_entity.id
_entity.type
_entity.pdbx_description
1 polymer ?
#
loop_
_entity_poly.entity_id
_entity_poly.type
_entity_poly.pdbx_seq_one_letter_code
_entity_poly.pdbx_strand_id
1 'polypeptide(L)'
;MNTTPATRTVAERQFDVEDARGRTYRVTRYVWEEERDGAWIELWDMLLTATGGLLDEMPGGGYTVDGTGTFVREVPGSTRTRASRQMETVVPAGATGAH
;
A
#
# COMPACT_ATOMS: atom_id res chain seq x y z
N MET A 1 29.97 12.05 -9.78
CA MET A 1 29.52 11.74 -8.41
C MET A 1 28.16 11.09 -8.54
N ASN A 2 28.01 9.81 -8.20
CA ASN A 2 26.69 9.18 -8.11
C ASN A 2 26.13 9.54 -6.74
N THR A 3 25.29 10.58 -6.68
CA THR A 3 24.49 10.85 -5.50
C THR A 3 23.42 9.78 -5.39
N THR A 4 23.40 9.05 -4.27
CA THR A 4 22.28 8.17 -3.93
C THR A 4 21.00 9.01 -3.89
N PRO A 5 19.92 8.59 -4.57
CA PRO A 5 18.64 9.26 -4.48
C PRO A 5 18.15 9.37 -3.04
N ALA A 6 17.52 10.49 -2.68
CA ALA A 6 16.88 10.63 -1.37
C ALA A 6 15.60 9.77 -1.32
N THR A 7 15.35 9.12 -0.19
CA THR A 7 14.14 8.31 0.02
C THR A 7 13.34 8.82 1.23
N ARG A 8 12.01 8.64 1.20
CA ARG A 8 11.12 8.96 2.32
C ARG A 8 9.95 7.97 2.42
N THR A 9 9.37 7.89 3.62
CA THR A 9 8.11 7.19 3.85
C THR A 9 7.04 8.19 4.26
N VAL A 10 5.90 8.18 3.56
CA VAL A 10 4.75 9.04 3.83
C VAL A 10 3.62 8.19 4.39
N ALA A 11 3.14 8.53 5.58
CA ALA A 11 1.94 7.92 6.15
C ALA A 11 0.71 8.69 5.67
N GLU A 12 0.08 8.20 4.61
CA GLU A 12 -1.22 8.68 4.17
C GLU A 12 -2.28 8.04 5.05
N ARG A 13 -2.97 8.87 5.86
CA ARG A 13 -4.26 8.41 6.36
C ARG A 13 -5.19 8.19 5.18
N GLN A 14 -6.28 7.49 5.47
CA GLN A 14 -7.59 7.64 4.84
C GLN A 14 -7.93 6.47 3.93
N PHE A 15 -8.48 5.43 4.53
CA PHE A 15 -9.86 5.05 4.27
C PHE A 15 -10.34 4.13 5.41
N ASP A 16 -11.63 3.77 5.42
CA ASP A 16 -12.18 2.78 6.33
C ASP A 16 -12.55 1.52 5.54
N VAL A 17 -12.29 0.34 6.12
CA VAL A 17 -12.73 -0.95 5.59
C VAL A 17 -13.66 -1.66 6.56
N GLU A 18 -14.56 -2.48 6.03
CA GLU A 18 -15.55 -3.22 6.80
C GLU A 18 -15.48 -4.71 6.47
N ASP A 19 -15.56 -5.57 7.50
CA ASP A 19 -15.67 -7.01 7.35
C ASP A 19 -17.13 -7.50 7.24
N ALA A 20 -17.34 -8.79 6.97
CA ALA A 20 -18.67 -9.39 6.88
C ALA A 20 -19.49 -9.33 8.19
N ARG A 21 -18.88 -8.95 9.32
CA ARG A 21 -19.53 -8.79 10.63
C ARG A 21 -19.88 -7.32 10.94
N GLY A 22 -19.63 -6.41 10.01
CA GLY A 22 -19.88 -4.97 10.18
C GLY A 22 -18.84 -4.27 11.06
N ARG A 23 -17.67 -4.89 11.30
CA ARG A 23 -16.58 -4.23 12.03
C ARG A 23 -15.80 -3.34 11.08
N THR A 24 -15.65 -2.07 11.47
CA THR A 24 -14.93 -1.08 10.68
C THR A 24 -13.51 -0.87 11.19
N TYR A 25 -12.55 -0.77 10.28
CA TYR A 25 -11.14 -0.57 10.57
C TYR A 25 -10.61 0.64 9.80
N ARG A 26 -9.95 1.56 10.50
CA ARG A 26 -9.20 2.62 9.84
C ARG A 26 -7.97 2.03 9.17
N VAL A 27 -7.73 2.39 7.92
CA VAL A 27 -6.53 2.02 7.16
C VAL A 27 -5.63 3.24 6.99
N THR A 28 -4.34 3.02 7.22
CA THR A 28 -3.27 3.94 6.84
C THR A 28 -2.52 3.30 5.67
N ARG A 29 -2.33 4.08 4.60
CA ARG A 29 -1.48 3.74 3.47
C ARG A 29 -0.10 4.33 3.73
N TYR A 30 0.93 3.50 3.77
CA TYR A 30 2.31 3.95 3.80
C TYR A 30 2.86 3.92 2.40
N VAL A 31 3.51 5.00 1.97
CA VAL A 31 4.08 5.14 0.63
C VAL A 31 5.58 5.35 0.76
N TRP A 32 6.37 4.56 0.05
CA TRP A 32 7.81 4.76 -0.08
C TRP A 32 8.07 5.52 -1.36
N GLU A 33 8.76 6.64 -1.23
CA GLU A 33 9.06 7.53 -2.35
C GLU A 33 10.56 7.76 -2.48
N GLU A 34 11.00 7.96 -3.72
CA GLU A 34 12.37 8.31 -4.08
C GLU A 34 12.38 9.60 -4.90
N GLU A 35 13.33 10.48 -4.62
CA GLU A 35 13.53 11.69 -5.41
C GLU A 35 14.28 11.37 -6.71
N ARG A 36 13.64 11.63 -7.85
CA ARG A 36 14.23 11.55 -9.20
C ARG A 36 13.94 12.82 -9.97
N ASP A 37 14.98 13.42 -10.53
CA ASP A 37 14.88 14.61 -11.39
C ASP A 37 14.05 15.76 -10.76
N GLY A 38 14.17 15.95 -9.44
CA GLY A 38 13.45 16.98 -8.68
C GLY A 38 11.97 16.65 -8.38
N ALA A 39 11.53 15.41 -8.63
CA ALA A 39 10.20 14.92 -8.32
C ALA A 39 10.26 13.71 -7.38
N TRP A 40 9.26 13.58 -6.50
CA TRP A 40 9.08 12.39 -5.67
C TRP A 40 8.26 11.36 -6.45
N ILE A 41 8.86 10.21 -6.71
CA ILE A 41 8.17 9.08 -7.34
C ILE A 41 7.84 8.03 -6.29
N GLU A 42 6.66 7.44 -6.41
CA GLU A 42 6.27 6.31 -5.57
C GLU A 42 6.94 5.03 -6.07
N LEU A 43 7.56 4.29 -5.14
CA LEU A 43 8.23 3.01 -5.38
C LEU A 43 7.42 1.82 -4.89
N TRP A 44 6.67 1.99 -3.82
CA TRP A 44 5.90 0.93 -3.20
C TRP A 44 4.90 1.53 -2.21
N ASP A 45 3.81 0.82 -1.96
CA ASP A 45 2.88 1.13 -0.89
C ASP A 45 2.47 -0.09 -0.06
N MET A 46 2.01 0.20 1.16
CA MET A 46 1.55 -0.78 2.13
C MET A 46 0.28 -0.28 2.79
N LEU A 47 -0.73 -1.14 2.86
CA LEU A 47 -1.99 -0.83 3.52
C LEU A 47 -2.01 -1.52 4.88
N LEU A 48 -2.18 -0.74 5.96
CA LEU A 48 -2.16 -1.25 7.33
C LEU A 48 -3.39 -0.76 8.09
N THR A 49 -4.16 -1.69 8.64
CA THR A 49 -5.25 -1.37 9.55
C THR A 49 -4.69 -0.80 10.86
N ALA A 50 -5.47 0.02 11.57
CA ALA A 50 -5.10 0.56 12.87
C ALA A 50 -4.82 -0.52 13.94
N THR A 51 -5.27 -1.76 13.69
CA THR A 51 -5.00 -2.93 14.54
C THR A 51 -3.77 -3.73 14.09
N GLY A 52 -3.03 -3.26 13.09
CA GLY A 52 -1.79 -3.88 12.61
C GLY A 52 -1.95 -4.98 11.56
N GLY A 53 -3.15 -5.13 10.97
CA GLY A 53 -3.38 -6.07 9.88
C GLY A 53 -2.97 -5.47 8.53
N LEU A 54 -2.11 -6.17 7.78
CA LEU A 54 -1.78 -5.81 6.40
C LEU A 54 -2.94 -6.15 5.47
N LEU A 55 -3.17 -5.33 4.46
CA LEU A 55 -4.23 -5.54 3.48
C LEU A 55 -3.64 -5.79 2.10
N ASP A 56 -3.99 -6.94 1.53
CA ASP A 56 -3.72 -7.30 0.15
C ASP A 56 -4.95 -7.02 -0.73
N GLU A 57 -4.77 -6.25 -1.80
CA GLU A 57 -5.81 -6.01 -2.81
C GLU A 57 -6.18 -7.29 -3.55
N MET A 58 -7.48 -7.57 -3.68
CA MET A 58 -7.95 -8.77 -4.39
C MET A 58 -8.40 -8.47 -5.83
N PRO A 59 -8.25 -9.45 -6.75
CA PRO A 59 -8.88 -9.38 -8.05
C PRO A 59 -10.40 -9.24 -7.92
N GLY A 60 -10.97 -8.20 -8.53
CA GLY A 60 -12.41 -7.91 -8.45
C GLY A 60 -12.81 -6.95 -7.32
N GLY A 61 -11.85 -6.44 -6.55
CA GLY A 61 -12.04 -5.39 -5.55
C GLY A 61 -12.12 -5.90 -4.11
N GLY A 62 -11.94 -4.97 -3.17
CA GLY A 62 -11.78 -5.27 -1.75
C GLY A 62 -10.38 -5.80 -1.40
N TYR A 63 -10.23 -6.22 -0.15
CA TYR A 63 -8.94 -6.61 0.41
C TYR A 63 -9.07 -7.89 1.23
N THR A 64 -7.97 -8.60 1.35
CA THR A 64 -7.79 -9.63 2.38
C THR A 64 -6.87 -9.10 3.46
N VAL A 65 -7.24 -9.33 4.72
CA VAL A 65 -6.32 -9.07 5.85
C VAL A 65 -5.33 -10.23 5.97
N ASP A 66 -4.06 -9.95 5.77
CA ASP A 66 -2.99 -10.93 5.88
C ASP A 66 -2.96 -11.59 7.26
N GLY A 67 -2.56 -12.85 7.28
CA GLY A 67 -2.49 -13.67 8.49
C GLY A 67 -3.85 -14.14 9.01
N THR A 68 -4.96 -13.49 8.67
CA THR A 68 -6.32 -13.94 9.06
C THR A 68 -7.15 -14.43 7.88
N GLY A 69 -6.84 -14.02 6.65
CA GLY A 69 -7.66 -14.33 5.47
C GLY A 69 -9.03 -13.63 5.49
N THR A 70 -9.23 -12.63 6.37
CA THR A 70 -10.51 -11.94 6.49
C THR A 70 -10.72 -11.04 5.28
N PHE A 71 -11.80 -11.26 4.54
CA PHE A 71 -12.22 -10.34 3.49
C PHE A 71 -12.81 -9.06 4.09
N VAL A 72 -12.35 -7.93 3.58
CA VAL A 72 -12.86 -6.60 3.91
C VAL A 72 -13.07 -5.78 2.65
N ARG A 73 -13.99 -4.83 2.69
CA ARG A 73 -14.29 -3.90 1.59
C ARG A 73 -14.19 -2.47 2.07
N GLU A 74 -13.89 -1.54 1.18
CA GLU A 74 -13.95 -0.12 1.55
C GLU A 74 -15.37 0.27 1.97
N VAL A 75 -15.46 1.08 3.02
CA VAL A 75 -16.70 1.70 3.44
C VAL A 75 -17.08 2.77 2.40
N PRO A 76 -18.31 2.74 1.85
CA PRO A 76 -18.75 3.75 0.89
C PRO A 76 -18.60 5.19 1.43
N GLY A 77 -18.10 6.10 0.60
CA GLY A 77 -17.85 7.49 0.98
C GLY A 77 -16.54 7.72 1.73
N SER A 78 -15.80 6.65 2.05
CA SER A 78 -14.43 6.79 2.52
C SER A 78 -13.55 7.31 1.38
N THR A 79 -12.82 8.39 1.63
CA THR A 79 -11.96 9.03 0.63
C THR A 79 -10.52 8.60 0.85
N ARG A 80 -9.81 8.22 -0.21
CA ARG A 80 -8.35 8.07 -0.20
C ARG A 80 -7.70 9.40 -0.52
N THR A 81 -6.62 9.74 0.19
CA THR A 81 -5.82 10.93 -0.18
C THR A 81 -5.21 10.80 -1.58
N ARG A 82 -4.90 9.56 -1.98
CA ARG A 82 -4.31 9.19 -3.27
C ARG A 82 -4.67 7.74 -3.60
N ALA A 83 -4.86 7.45 -4.88
CA ALA A 83 -5.04 6.06 -5.33
C ALA A 83 -3.71 5.31 -5.26
N SER A 84 -3.76 4.05 -4.83
CA SER A 84 -2.64 3.11 -5.00
C SER A 84 -2.27 3.01 -6.47
N ARG A 85 -0.99 3.20 -6.78
CA ARG A 85 -0.47 2.91 -8.12
C ARG A 85 0.07 1.50 -8.07
N GLN A 86 -0.62 0.57 -8.75
CA GLN A 86 0.03 -0.69 -9.11
C GLN A 86 1.24 -0.33 -9.96
N MET A 87 2.44 -0.48 -9.41
CA MET A 87 3.62 -0.50 -10.25
C MET A 87 3.53 -1.77 -11.11
N GLU A 88 3.68 -1.61 -12.43
CA GLU A 88 4.23 -2.71 -13.21
C GLU A 88 5.48 -3.15 -12.49
N THR A 89 5.56 -4.43 -12.13
CA THR A 89 6.66 -5.00 -11.37
C THR A 89 7.98 -4.57 -11.99
N VAL A 90 8.62 -3.54 -11.42
CA VAL A 90 10.00 -3.22 -11.76
C VAL A 90 10.82 -4.24 -11.01
N VAL A 91 10.95 -5.43 -11.60
CA VAL A 91 11.92 -6.43 -11.16
C VAL A 91 13.28 -5.75 -11.26
N PRO A 92 14.00 -5.53 -10.15
CA PRO A 92 15.35 -5.01 -10.22
C PRO A 92 16.16 -5.98 -11.09
N ALA A 93 16.80 -5.48 -12.14
CA ALA A 93 17.73 -6.27 -12.94
C ALA A 93 18.89 -6.71 -12.04
N GLY A 94 18.76 -7.89 -11.42
CA GLY A 94 19.68 -8.37 -10.38
C GLY A 94 19.07 -9.32 -9.35
N ALA A 95 17.74 -9.47 -9.29
CA ALA A 95 17.10 -10.51 -8.48
C ALA A 95 17.21 -11.91 -9.14
N THR A 96 18.41 -12.31 -9.55
CA THR A 96 18.71 -13.74 -9.73
C THR A 96 18.97 -14.32 -8.36
N GLY A 97 17.94 -14.92 -7.76
CA GLY A 97 18.12 -15.82 -6.64
C GLY A 97 19.07 -16.94 -7.06
N ALA A 98 20.20 -17.04 -6.37
CA ALA A 98 21.02 -18.24 -6.41
C ALA A 98 20.22 -19.34 -5.71
N HIS A 99 19.84 -20.37 -6.49
CA HIS A 99 19.46 -21.68 -5.98
C HIS A 99 20.64 -22.63 -6.13
#